data_AF-A0A7W1N1M5-F1
#
_entry.id   AF-A0A7W1N1M5-F1
#
_cell.length_a   1.000
_cell.length_b   1.000
_cell.length_c   1.000
_cell.angle_alpha   90.00
_cell.angle_beta   90.00
_cell.angle_gamma   90.00
#
_symmetry.space_group_name_H-M   'P 1'
#
loop_
_entity.id
_entity.type
_entity.pdbx_description
1 polymer ?
#
loop_
_entity_poly.entity_id
_entity_poly.type
_entity_poly.pdbx_seq_one_letter_code
_entity_poly.pdbx_strand_id
1 'polypeptide(L)'
;MLSTVTLVVAGLATANKIALAAFGGAFILFALVCSFVLPRRNPNFPGKYVGWFVVLGVVFFVAMISAVLVFGKEQKEKTAGESPAVTETRSKPLPSQTTSTPTTSTASTSTERTSTAATSTAPTSTPTPPAGGGDATAGKAVFASAGCGGCHTLKAAGASGNVGPNLDDLKPSMARVKNQVIHGGGAMPAFKGQLSDKQINDVSAYVSSVAGS
;
A
#
# COMPACT_ATOMS: atom_id res chain seq x y z
N MET A 1 54.30 15.10 -20.27
CA MET A 1 52.99 15.76 -20.03
C MET A 1 51.82 15.02 -20.67
N LEU A 2 51.98 14.37 -21.83
CA LEU A 2 50.91 13.57 -22.45
C LEU A 2 50.51 12.33 -21.60
N SER A 3 51.47 11.56 -21.07
CA SER A 3 51.16 10.36 -20.27
C SER A 3 50.43 10.62 -18.96
N THR A 4 50.67 11.77 -18.31
CA THR A 4 49.94 12.16 -17.10
C THR A 4 48.51 12.57 -17.40
N VAL A 5 48.27 13.24 -18.52
CA VAL A 5 46.91 13.61 -18.97
C VAL A 5 46.10 12.36 -19.34
N THR A 6 46.70 11.39 -20.02
CA THR A 6 46.00 10.13 -20.37
C THR A 6 45.65 9.29 -19.13
N LEU A 7 46.52 9.26 -18.11
CA LEU A 7 46.27 8.55 -16.86
C LEU A 7 45.13 9.20 -16.05
N VAL A 8 45.09 10.54 -16.00
CA VAL A 8 44.03 11.30 -15.33
C VAL A 8 42.69 11.11 -16.05
N VAL A 9 42.67 11.15 -17.39
CA VAL A 9 41.45 10.92 -18.19
C VAL A 9 40.94 9.48 -18.07
N ALA A 10 41.84 8.48 -18.06
CA ALA A 10 41.47 7.08 -17.84
C ALA A 10 40.95 6.83 -16.40
N GLY A 11 41.54 7.50 -15.40
CA GLY A 11 41.08 7.47 -14.01
C GLY A 11 39.71 8.14 -13.81
N LEU A 12 39.43 9.25 -14.51
CA LEU A 12 38.10 9.87 -14.52
C LEU A 12 37.05 8.95 -15.19
N ALA A 13 37.41 8.23 -16.26
CA ALA A 13 36.49 7.36 -16.98
C ALA A 13 36.05 6.12 -16.18
N THR A 14 36.94 5.55 -15.36
CA THR A 14 36.59 4.46 -14.44
C THR A 14 35.87 4.98 -13.19
N ALA A 15 36.27 6.13 -12.66
CA ALA A 15 35.59 6.79 -11.55
C ALA A 15 34.12 7.10 -11.87
N ASN A 16 33.83 7.57 -13.09
CA ASN A 16 32.45 7.88 -13.50
C ASN A 16 31.55 6.63 -13.60
N LYS A 17 32.09 5.50 -14.07
CA LYS A 17 31.34 4.22 -14.12
C LYS A 17 31.08 3.66 -12.73
N ILE A 18 32.05 3.75 -11.83
CA ILE A 18 31.92 3.32 -10.45
C ILE A 18 30.93 4.23 -9.70
N ALA A 19 30.99 5.54 -9.93
CA ALA A 19 30.03 6.49 -9.38
C ALA A 19 28.60 6.18 -9.85
N LEU A 20 28.39 5.98 -11.16
CA LEU A 20 27.07 5.64 -11.70
C LEU A 20 26.54 4.30 -11.15
N ALA A 21 27.39 3.28 -11.03
CA ALA A 21 27.03 2.00 -10.43
C ALA A 21 26.69 2.13 -8.94
N ALA A 22 27.43 2.96 -8.19
CA ALA A 22 27.19 3.21 -6.78
C ALA A 22 25.86 3.95 -6.55
N PHE A 23 25.56 4.99 -7.34
CA PHE A 23 24.28 5.71 -7.24
C PHE A 23 23.10 4.82 -7.62
N GLY A 24 23.21 4.05 -8.69
CA GLY A 24 22.19 3.08 -9.09
C GLY A 24 21.96 2.00 -8.02
N GLY A 25 23.05 1.45 -7.47
CA GLY A 25 22.99 0.48 -6.38
C GLY A 25 22.34 1.03 -5.12
N ALA A 26 22.73 2.24 -4.69
CA ALA A 26 22.13 2.91 -3.54
C ALA A 26 20.63 3.18 -3.74
N PHE A 27 20.22 3.57 -4.96
CA PHE A 27 18.81 3.79 -5.29
C PHE A 27 17.99 2.50 -5.24
N ILE A 28 18.50 1.41 -5.82
CA ILE A 28 17.82 0.11 -5.80
C ILE A 28 17.68 -0.39 -4.36
N LEU A 29 18.74 -0.25 -3.55
CA LEU A 29 18.74 -0.68 -2.16
C LEU A 29 17.76 0.16 -1.33
N PHE A 30 17.74 1.48 -1.52
CA PHE A 30 16.75 2.37 -0.91
C PHE A 30 15.32 2.04 -1.34
N ALA A 31 15.08 1.79 -2.63
CA ALA A 31 13.78 1.41 -3.16
C ALA A 31 13.29 0.08 -2.58
N LEU A 32 14.16 -0.94 -2.47
CA LEU A 32 13.82 -2.22 -1.87
C LEU A 32 13.55 -2.09 -0.37
N VAL A 33 14.34 -1.28 0.35
CA VAL A 33 14.09 -1.03 1.78
C VAL A 33 12.76 -0.30 1.97
N CYS A 34 12.45 0.71 1.15
CA CYS A 34 11.20 1.45 1.23
C CYS A 34 9.97 0.64 0.76
N SER A 35 10.14 -0.28 -0.20
CA SER A 35 9.03 -1.06 -0.77
C SER A 35 8.78 -2.38 -0.03
N PHE A 36 9.83 -3.05 0.45
CA PHE A 36 9.71 -4.38 1.04
C PHE A 36 9.98 -4.42 2.55
N VAL A 37 10.87 -3.57 3.07
CA VAL A 37 11.27 -3.64 4.48
C VAL A 37 10.38 -2.76 5.35
N LEU A 38 10.15 -1.51 4.96
CA LEU A 38 9.34 -0.57 5.74
C LEU A 38 7.86 -1.00 5.86
N PRO A 39 7.17 -1.43 4.78
CA PRO A 39 5.76 -1.85 4.88
C PRO A 39 5.59 -3.15 5.67
N ARG A 40 6.60 -4.02 5.65
CA ARG A 40 6.57 -5.32 6.32
C ARG A 40 6.96 -5.23 7.81
N ARG A 41 7.78 -4.23 8.18
CA ARG A 41 8.23 -4.03 9.56
C ARG A 41 7.32 -3.10 10.36
N ASN A 42 6.60 -2.18 9.71
CA ASN A 42 5.63 -1.30 10.33
C ASN A 42 4.33 -1.28 9.51
N PRO A 43 3.24 -1.90 9.98
CA PRO A 43 1.95 -1.91 9.26
C PRO A 43 1.29 -0.53 9.15
N ASN A 44 1.77 0.46 9.92
CA ASN A 44 1.32 1.85 9.88
C ASN A 44 2.24 2.76 9.04
N PHE A 45 3.10 2.24 8.18
CA PHE A 45 3.97 3.04 7.31
C PHE A 45 3.21 3.51 6.05
N PRO A 46 3.34 4.79 5.59
CA PRO A 46 4.15 5.88 6.12
C PRO A 46 3.49 6.77 7.19
N GLY A 47 2.30 6.39 7.68
CA GLY A 47 1.69 6.90 8.92
C GLY A 47 1.65 8.42 9.07
N LYS A 48 1.90 8.92 10.30
CA LYS A 48 1.94 10.37 10.61
C LYS A 48 3.07 11.12 9.88
N TYR A 49 4.10 10.40 9.44
CA TYR A 49 5.34 10.98 8.89
C TYR A 49 5.36 10.99 7.35
N VAL A 50 4.23 10.75 6.68
CA VAL A 50 4.12 10.82 5.20
C VAL A 50 4.72 12.12 4.68
N GLY A 51 4.42 13.26 5.31
CA GLY A 51 4.95 14.56 4.87
C GLY A 51 6.48 14.61 4.88
N TRP A 52 7.12 14.09 5.92
CA TRP A 52 8.57 14.08 6.03
C TRP A 52 9.22 13.11 5.04
N PHE A 53 8.59 11.95 4.83
CA PHE A 53 9.01 10.98 3.82
C PHE A 53 8.92 11.56 2.39
N VAL A 54 7.83 12.27 2.08
CA VAL A 54 7.65 12.94 0.79
C VAL A 54 8.69 14.05 0.62
N VAL A 55 8.96 14.86 1.64
CA VAL A 55 10.01 15.89 1.59
C VAL A 55 11.37 15.26 1.33
N LEU A 56 11.73 14.19 2.05
CA LEU A 56 12.99 13.48 1.83
C LEU A 56 13.09 12.91 0.42
N GLY A 57 12.00 12.34 -0.11
CA GLY A 57 11.93 11.83 -1.47
C GLY A 57 12.07 12.93 -2.53
N VAL A 58 11.41 14.07 -2.34
CA VAL A 58 11.50 15.23 -3.25
C VAL A 58 12.92 15.81 -3.24
N VAL A 59 13.55 15.97 -2.06
CA VAL A 59 14.94 16.44 -1.97
C VAL A 59 15.89 15.50 -2.71
N PHE A 60 15.73 14.19 -2.54
CA PHE A 60 16.55 13.20 -3.24
C PHE A 60 16.34 13.22 -4.77
N PHE A 61 15.09 13.35 -5.21
CA PHE A 61 14.74 13.45 -6.63
C PHE A 61 15.31 14.72 -7.29
N VAL A 62 15.18 15.86 -6.61
CA VAL A 62 15.75 17.13 -7.08
C VAL A 62 17.28 17.04 -7.13
N ALA A 63 17.94 16.47 -6.12
CA ALA A 63 19.38 16.26 -6.13
C ALA A 63 19.84 15.39 -7.32
N MET A 64 19.10 14.33 -7.66
CA MET A 64 19.40 13.49 -8.82
C MET A 64 19.17 14.21 -10.15
N ILE A 65 18.08 14.97 -10.31
CA ILE A 65 17.86 15.79 -11.51
C ILE A 65 18.96 16.85 -11.64
N SER A 66 19.34 17.51 -10.56
CA SER A 66 20.44 18.48 -10.56
C SER A 66 21.76 17.85 -10.99
N ALA A 67 22.08 16.64 -10.52
CA ALA A 67 23.26 15.91 -10.96
C ALA A 67 23.20 15.61 -12.47
N VAL A 68 22.06 15.14 -13.00
CA VAL A 68 21.88 14.88 -14.44
C VAL A 68 22.03 16.14 -15.28
N LEU A 69 21.54 17.29 -14.81
CA LEU A 69 21.66 18.56 -15.54
C LEU A 69 23.08 19.13 -15.54
N VAL A 70 23.85 18.89 -14.48
CA VAL A 70 25.25 19.31 -14.38
C VAL A 70 26.13 18.38 -15.23
N PHE A 71 26.04 17.06 -15.05
CA PHE A 71 26.86 16.09 -15.78
C PHE A 71 26.40 15.84 -17.22
N GLY A 72 25.13 16.10 -17.54
CA GLY A 72 24.59 15.98 -18.90
C GLY A 72 24.99 17.12 -19.83
N LYS A 73 25.44 18.26 -19.29
CA LYS A 73 25.90 19.40 -20.09
C LYS A 73 27.33 19.23 -20.65
N GLU A 74 28.15 18.35 -20.07
CA GLU A 74 29.56 18.20 -20.44
C GLU A 74 29.83 17.22 -21.61
N GLN A 75 28.80 16.50 -22.11
CA GLN A 75 28.92 15.59 -23.26
C GLN A 75 28.69 16.28 -24.62
N LYS A 76 28.18 17.53 -24.63
CA LYS A 76 27.72 18.18 -25.87
C LYS A 76 28.80 18.90 -26.67
N GLU A 77 30.03 19.02 -26.15
CA GLU A 77 31.10 19.80 -26.78
C GLU A 77 32.28 18.96 -27.30
N LYS A 78 32.30 17.64 -27.09
CA LYS A 78 33.37 16.75 -27.63
C LYS A 78 32.95 15.84 -28.78
N THR A 79 31.70 15.93 -29.25
CA THR A 79 31.17 15.08 -30.32
C THR A 79 30.57 15.92 -31.45
N ALA A 80 31.31 16.93 -31.89
CA ALA A 80 30.98 17.70 -33.09
C ALA A 80 32.15 17.56 -34.09
N GLY A 81 32.25 16.40 -34.72
CA GLY A 81 33.28 16.12 -35.70
C GLY A 81 33.30 14.66 -36.11
N GLU A 82 32.21 14.18 -36.73
CA GLU A 82 32.26 13.29 -37.90
C GLU A 82 30.80 13.04 -38.35
N SER A 83 30.42 13.68 -39.45
CA SER A 83 29.36 13.19 -40.34
C SER A 83 30.06 12.40 -41.44
N PRO A 84 29.52 11.27 -41.88
CA PRO A 84 28.88 11.35 -43.18
C PRO A 84 27.52 10.65 -43.26
N ALA A 85 26.58 11.43 -43.79
CA ALA A 85 25.51 11.10 -44.72
C ALA A 85 25.96 10.05 -45.80
N VAL A 86 25.17 9.24 -46.53
CA VAL A 86 23.77 9.09 -46.98
C VAL A 86 23.67 7.61 -47.43
N THR A 87 22.56 6.89 -47.40
CA THR A 87 21.67 6.62 -48.57
C THR A 87 20.69 5.53 -48.12
N GLU A 88 19.45 5.85 -47.78
CA GLU A 88 18.28 5.83 -48.66
C GLU A 88 18.05 4.50 -49.40
N THR A 89 17.03 3.74 -48.98
CA THR A 89 16.10 3.13 -49.94
C THR A 89 14.70 3.09 -49.34
N ARG A 90 13.82 3.70 -50.12
CA ARG A 90 12.40 3.99 -49.94
C ARG A 90 11.55 2.90 -50.58
N SER A 91 10.39 2.60 -49.98
CA SER A 91 9.09 2.27 -50.62
C SER A 91 8.07 1.95 -49.50
N LYS A 92 7.20 2.87 -49.04
CA LYS A 92 5.91 3.39 -49.61
C LYS A 92 4.78 2.31 -49.61
N PRO A 93 3.46 2.62 -49.41
CA PRO A 93 2.72 3.60 -48.57
C PRO A 93 1.51 3.00 -47.77
N LEU A 94 0.85 3.87 -46.97
CA LEU A 94 -0.51 3.82 -46.37
C LEU A 94 -1.66 3.45 -47.37
N PRO A 95 -2.90 3.05 -46.95
CA PRO A 95 -3.89 3.86 -46.21
C PRO A 95 -4.46 3.13 -44.96
N SER A 96 -4.67 3.75 -43.79
CA SER A 96 -5.71 4.73 -43.43
C SER A 96 -7.10 4.12 -43.18
N GLN A 97 -7.72 4.59 -42.09
CA GLN A 97 -9.15 4.68 -41.76
C GLN A 97 -9.74 3.63 -40.78
N THR A 98 -10.12 4.07 -39.57
CA THR A 98 -11.48 4.53 -39.13
C THR A 98 -12.23 3.30 -38.58
N THR A 99 -12.77 3.24 -37.35
CA THR A 99 -13.93 3.99 -36.84
C THR A 99 -14.26 3.49 -35.42
N SER A 100 -14.77 4.40 -34.60
CA SER A 100 -15.87 4.31 -33.61
C SER A 100 -16.62 2.96 -33.53
N THR A 101 -17.22 2.49 -32.43
CA THR A 101 -18.02 3.15 -31.39
C THR A 101 -18.41 2.05 -30.34
N PRO A 102 -19.00 2.40 -29.18
CA PRO A 102 -19.40 1.48 -28.10
C PRO A 102 -20.80 0.91 -28.33
N THR A 103 -21.10 -0.29 -27.80
CA THR A 103 -22.42 -0.96 -27.72
C THR A 103 -22.14 -2.32 -27.04
N THR A 104 -22.89 -2.89 -26.11
CA THR A 104 -24.10 -2.53 -25.37
C THR A 104 -24.26 -3.53 -24.24
N SER A 105 -24.87 -3.05 -23.16
CA SER A 105 -25.42 -3.78 -22.03
C SER A 105 -26.69 -4.55 -22.43
N THR A 106 -26.75 -5.86 -22.19
CA THR A 106 -27.99 -6.66 -22.02
C THR A 106 -27.64 -7.85 -21.12
N ALA A 107 -27.94 -7.81 -19.83
CA ALA A 107 -29.17 -8.32 -19.20
C ALA A 107 -29.39 -9.83 -19.37
N SER A 108 -29.20 -10.56 -18.27
CA SER A 108 -29.81 -11.85 -17.93
C SER A 108 -29.62 -12.06 -16.42
N THR A 109 -30.48 -12.64 -15.60
CA THR A 109 -31.91 -13.01 -15.64
C THR A 109 -32.20 -13.57 -14.23
N SER A 110 -33.40 -13.27 -13.71
CA SER A 110 -34.21 -14.04 -12.75
C SER A 110 -33.90 -14.20 -11.25
N THR A 111 -34.95 -13.85 -10.49
CA THR A 111 -35.67 -14.70 -9.51
C THR A 111 -35.33 -14.58 -8.02
N GLU A 112 -36.06 -13.67 -7.37
CA GLU A 112 -36.96 -13.91 -6.22
C GLU A 112 -36.88 -15.25 -5.46
N ARG A 113 -36.62 -15.17 -4.15
CA ARG A 113 -37.51 -15.79 -3.14
C ARG A 113 -37.32 -15.23 -1.73
N THR A 114 -38.46 -14.83 -1.20
CA THR A 114 -38.90 -14.53 0.17
C THR A 114 -38.61 -15.65 1.18
N SER A 115 -38.74 -15.29 2.48
CA SER A 115 -39.02 -16.15 3.66
C SER A 115 -37.78 -16.61 4.45
N THR A 116 -37.70 -16.55 5.79
CA THR A 116 -38.63 -16.19 6.86
C THR A 116 -37.81 -15.97 8.14
N ALA A 117 -38.30 -15.06 8.99
CA ALA A 117 -37.84 -14.85 10.36
C ALA A 117 -37.96 -16.13 11.21
N ALA A 118 -36.91 -16.46 11.96
CA ALA A 118 -37.01 -17.35 13.10
C ALA A 118 -36.35 -16.68 14.31
N THR A 119 -37.19 -16.00 15.07
CA THR A 119 -37.01 -15.74 16.49
C THR A 119 -36.79 -17.06 17.22
N SER A 120 -35.73 -17.16 18.02
CA SER A 120 -35.64 -18.16 19.09
C SER A 120 -34.98 -17.54 20.30
N THR A 121 -35.70 -17.71 21.40
CA THR A 121 -35.60 -17.02 22.68
C THR A 121 -34.92 -17.96 23.68
N ALA A 122 -33.91 -17.44 24.40
CA ALA A 122 -33.44 -17.88 25.75
C ALA A 122 -32.77 -19.28 25.88
N PRO A 123 -31.80 -19.49 26.81
CA PRO A 123 -31.75 -18.89 28.14
C PRO A 123 -30.50 -18.08 28.52
N THR A 124 -30.81 -17.09 29.35
CA THR A 124 -29.97 -16.33 30.26
C THR A 124 -28.88 -17.17 30.92
N SER A 125 -27.64 -16.83 30.60
CA SER A 125 -26.49 -17.01 31.49
C SER A 125 -26.02 -15.61 31.84
N THR A 126 -26.20 -15.20 33.09
CA THR A 126 -25.65 -13.94 33.60
C THR A 126 -24.24 -14.21 34.13
N PRO A 127 -23.17 -13.77 33.44
CA PRO A 127 -21.94 -13.42 34.11
C PRO A 127 -22.02 -11.94 34.50
N THR A 128 -21.87 -11.69 35.80
CA THR A 128 -21.62 -10.39 36.42
C THR A 128 -20.67 -9.54 35.57
N PRO A 129 -21.08 -8.36 35.06
CA PRO A 129 -20.17 -7.47 34.35
C PRO A 129 -19.09 -6.93 35.29
N PRO A 130 -17.79 -7.06 34.97
CA PRO A 130 -16.77 -6.24 35.58
C PRO A 130 -17.00 -4.81 35.11
N ALA A 131 -17.03 -3.87 36.05
CA ALA A 131 -17.09 -2.45 35.76
C ALA A 131 -15.99 -2.05 34.76
N GLY A 132 -16.39 -1.52 33.60
CA GLY A 132 -15.50 -0.85 32.64
C GLY A 132 -15.08 -1.62 31.37
N GLY A 133 -15.56 -2.85 31.14
CA GLY A 133 -15.24 -3.66 29.95
C GLY A 133 -16.45 -3.97 29.09
N GLY A 134 -16.32 -3.94 27.76
CA GLY A 134 -17.40 -4.24 26.82
C GLY A 134 -17.90 -5.68 26.90
N ASP A 135 -19.09 -5.94 26.36
CA ASP A 135 -19.69 -7.27 26.30
C ASP A 135 -19.17 -8.02 25.05
N ALA A 136 -18.33 -9.03 25.28
CA ALA A 136 -17.76 -9.86 24.21
C ALA A 136 -18.82 -10.64 23.42
N THR A 137 -19.94 -11.01 24.05
CA THR A 137 -21.03 -11.73 23.37
C THR A 137 -21.72 -10.81 22.38
N ALA A 138 -22.06 -9.59 22.81
CA ALA A 138 -22.61 -8.56 21.93
C ALA A 138 -21.59 -8.13 20.86
N GLY A 139 -20.31 -8.12 21.21
CA GLY A 139 -19.21 -7.76 20.32
C GLY A 139 -19.09 -8.67 19.09
N LYS A 140 -19.42 -9.96 19.21
CA LYS A 140 -19.46 -10.88 18.06
C LYS A 140 -20.48 -10.44 17.01
N ALA A 141 -21.64 -9.97 17.45
CA ALA A 141 -22.68 -9.48 16.54
C ALA A 141 -22.24 -8.18 15.85
N VAL A 142 -21.62 -7.27 16.59
CA VAL A 142 -21.05 -6.03 16.02
C VAL A 142 -19.94 -6.35 15.02
N PHE A 143 -19.06 -7.30 15.31
CA PHE A 143 -17.99 -7.74 14.39
C PHE A 143 -18.55 -8.20 13.04
N ALA A 144 -19.65 -8.97 13.08
CA ALA A 144 -20.31 -9.45 11.87
C ALA A 144 -21.05 -8.33 11.12
N SER A 145 -21.88 -7.55 11.83
CA SER A 145 -22.73 -6.53 11.21
C SER A 145 -21.96 -5.30 10.70
N ALA A 146 -20.86 -4.94 11.35
CA ALA A 146 -19.97 -3.88 10.90
C ALA A 146 -19.02 -4.34 9.76
N GLY A 147 -19.10 -5.60 9.33
CA GLY A 147 -18.33 -6.14 8.21
C GLY A 147 -16.84 -6.36 8.53
N CYS A 148 -16.45 -6.41 9.80
CA CYS A 148 -15.05 -6.55 10.21
C CYS A 148 -14.40 -7.82 9.62
N GLY A 149 -15.17 -8.91 9.54
CA GLY A 149 -14.70 -10.19 9.00
C GLY A 149 -14.46 -10.21 7.49
N GLY A 150 -14.98 -9.24 6.74
CA GLY A 150 -14.69 -9.11 5.30
C GLY A 150 -13.24 -8.68 5.03
N CYS A 151 -12.64 -7.95 5.97
CA CYS A 151 -11.26 -7.47 5.85
C CYS A 151 -10.29 -8.26 6.74
N HIS A 152 -10.70 -8.72 7.91
CA HIS A 152 -9.84 -9.35 8.89
C HIS A 152 -10.11 -10.85 9.03
N THR A 153 -9.05 -11.61 9.28
CA THR A 153 -9.15 -13.02 9.69
C THR A 153 -9.35 -13.08 11.21
N LEU A 154 -10.33 -13.87 11.65
CA LEU A 154 -10.62 -14.19 13.04
C LEU A 154 -11.42 -15.50 13.10
N LYS A 155 -10.77 -16.60 13.49
CA LYS A 155 -11.32 -17.96 13.50
C LYS A 155 -12.60 -18.08 14.31
N ALA A 156 -12.63 -17.50 15.51
CA ALA A 156 -13.80 -17.54 16.39
C ALA A 156 -15.04 -16.85 15.79
N ALA A 157 -14.84 -15.91 14.86
CA ALA A 157 -15.92 -15.26 14.13
C ALA A 157 -16.25 -15.95 12.79
N GLY A 158 -15.52 -17.01 12.41
CA GLY A 158 -15.61 -17.62 11.08
C GLY A 158 -15.13 -16.69 9.96
N ALA A 159 -14.28 -15.72 10.28
CA ALA A 159 -13.82 -14.70 9.34
C ALA A 159 -12.44 -15.04 8.76
N SER A 160 -12.28 -14.82 7.46
CA SER A 160 -11.07 -15.12 6.69
C SER A 160 -10.61 -13.96 5.79
N GLY A 161 -11.04 -12.74 6.11
CA GLY A 161 -10.62 -11.55 5.37
C GLY A 161 -9.09 -11.37 5.41
N ASN A 162 -8.50 -10.96 4.29
CA ASN A 162 -7.05 -10.81 4.14
C ASN A 162 -6.63 -9.40 3.65
N VAL A 163 -7.54 -8.43 3.76
CA VAL A 163 -7.24 -7.02 3.46
C VAL A 163 -6.53 -6.37 4.64
N GLY A 164 -7.01 -6.68 5.85
CA GLY A 164 -6.39 -6.29 7.12
C GLY A 164 -5.58 -7.42 7.74
N PRO A 165 -4.83 -7.15 8.83
CA PRO A 165 -4.08 -8.16 9.55
C PRO A 165 -4.97 -9.27 10.10
N ASN A 166 -4.40 -10.48 10.18
CA ASN A 166 -4.98 -11.59 10.91
C ASN A 166 -5.00 -11.29 12.42
N LEU A 167 -6.20 -11.23 13.00
CA LEU A 167 -6.39 -10.89 14.40
C LEU A 167 -5.98 -12.04 15.33
N ASP A 168 -6.03 -13.29 14.85
CA ASP A 168 -5.57 -14.46 15.61
C ASP A 168 -4.06 -14.47 15.81
N ASP A 169 -3.31 -13.97 14.82
CA ASP A 169 -1.85 -13.86 14.90
C ASP A 169 -1.45 -12.62 15.71
N LEU A 170 -2.15 -11.49 15.51
CA LEU A 170 -1.79 -10.21 16.09
C LEU A 170 -2.11 -10.11 17.58
N LYS A 171 -3.14 -10.82 18.07
CA LYS A 171 -3.58 -10.85 19.48
C LYS A 171 -3.63 -9.45 20.14
N PRO A 172 -4.33 -8.47 19.54
CA PRO A 172 -4.32 -7.11 20.04
C PRO A 172 -5.06 -6.98 21.38
N SER A 173 -4.58 -6.09 22.26
CA SER A 173 -5.29 -5.75 23.49
C SER A 173 -6.59 -4.98 23.19
N MET A 174 -7.58 -5.08 24.08
CA MET A 174 -8.86 -4.36 23.95
C MET A 174 -8.67 -2.87 23.68
N ALA A 175 -7.76 -2.21 24.41
CA ALA A 175 -7.47 -0.79 24.24
C ALA A 175 -6.94 -0.47 22.84
N ARG A 176 -6.10 -1.35 22.28
CA ARG A 176 -5.57 -1.21 20.92
C ARG A 176 -6.67 -1.37 19.88
N VAL A 177 -7.53 -2.39 20.03
CA VAL A 177 -8.68 -2.60 19.14
C VAL A 177 -9.60 -1.38 19.19
N LYS A 178 -9.96 -0.91 20.38
CA LYS A 178 -10.81 0.27 20.57
C LYS A 178 -10.24 1.49 19.88
N ASN A 179 -8.96 1.79 20.10
CA ASN A 179 -8.32 2.93 19.46
C ASN A 179 -8.33 2.82 17.94
N GLN A 180 -8.04 1.63 17.40
CA GLN A 180 -8.02 1.37 15.97
C GLN A 180 -9.43 1.48 15.34
N VAL A 181 -10.47 0.98 16.02
CA VAL A 181 -11.86 1.07 15.54
C VAL A 181 -12.36 2.53 15.55
N ILE A 182 -11.98 3.31 16.56
CA ILE A 182 -12.37 4.74 16.66
C ILE A 182 -11.72 5.56 15.54
N HIS A 183 -10.43 5.37 15.29
CA HIS A 183 -9.66 6.26 14.42
C HIS A 183 -9.43 5.70 13.01
N GLY A 184 -9.66 4.42 12.78
CA GLY A 184 -9.28 3.74 11.54
C GLY A 184 -7.76 3.71 11.34
N GLY A 185 -7.31 3.37 10.13
CA GLY A 185 -5.90 3.41 9.74
C GLY A 185 -5.63 2.72 8.40
N GLY A 186 -4.84 3.37 7.53
CA GLY A 186 -4.59 2.87 6.19
C GLY A 186 -5.89 2.69 5.40
N ALA A 187 -6.19 1.45 4.99
CA ALA A 187 -7.44 1.09 4.32
C ALA A 187 -8.61 0.80 5.29
N MET A 188 -8.36 0.69 6.61
CA MET A 188 -9.41 0.45 7.60
C MET A 188 -10.15 1.77 7.90
N PRO A 189 -11.48 1.84 7.65
CA PRO A 189 -12.26 3.04 7.94
C PRO A 189 -12.36 3.30 9.45
N ALA A 190 -12.60 4.56 9.81
CA ALA A 190 -12.93 4.94 11.17
C ALA A 190 -14.42 4.67 11.44
N PHE A 191 -14.74 3.98 12.53
CA PHE A 191 -16.12 3.64 12.90
C PHE A 191 -16.72 4.59 13.94
N LYS A 192 -15.95 5.60 14.40
CA LYS A 192 -16.50 6.65 15.25
C LYS A 192 -17.65 7.38 14.53
N GLY A 193 -18.82 7.42 15.16
CA GLY A 193 -20.02 8.01 14.58
C GLY A 193 -20.83 7.05 13.69
N GLN A 194 -20.29 5.88 13.34
CA GLN A 194 -21.02 4.79 12.71
C GLN A 194 -21.46 3.74 13.74
N LEU A 195 -20.60 3.48 14.72
CA LEU A 195 -20.89 2.64 15.88
C LEU A 195 -20.97 3.53 17.13
N SER A 196 -21.89 3.17 18.04
CA SER A 196 -21.95 3.76 19.37
C SER A 196 -20.72 3.37 20.20
N ASP A 197 -20.38 4.18 21.20
CA ASP A 197 -19.27 3.88 22.11
C ASP A 197 -19.42 2.51 22.78
N LYS A 198 -20.66 2.09 23.08
CA LYS A 198 -20.95 0.76 23.61
C LYS A 198 -20.58 -0.32 22.59
N GLN A 199 -21.04 -0.22 21.34
CA GLN A 199 -20.71 -1.20 20.30
C GLN A 199 -19.21 -1.28 20.04
N ILE A 200 -18.49 -0.15 20.09
CA ILE A 200 -17.04 -0.10 19.96
C ILE A 200 -16.38 -0.84 21.14
N ASN A 201 -16.85 -0.64 22.37
CA ASN A 201 -16.33 -1.37 23.53
C ASN A 201 -16.62 -2.87 23.42
N ASP A 202 -17.83 -3.25 23.01
CA ASP A 202 -18.28 -4.63 22.88
C ASP A 202 -17.43 -5.37 21.84
N VAL A 203 -17.26 -4.82 20.63
CA VAL A 203 -16.42 -5.44 19.58
C VAL A 203 -14.95 -5.51 19.98
N SER A 204 -14.46 -4.51 20.71
CA SER A 204 -13.08 -4.49 21.20
C SER A 204 -12.84 -5.57 22.25
N ALA A 205 -13.79 -5.77 23.16
CA ALA A 205 -13.75 -6.85 24.14
C ALA A 205 -13.74 -8.20 23.44
N TYR A 206 -14.69 -8.42 22.51
CA TYR A 206 -14.79 -9.65 21.73
C TYR A 206 -13.48 -10.01 21.03
N VAL A 207 -12.97 -9.13 20.17
CA VAL A 207 -11.74 -9.40 19.41
C VAL A 207 -10.57 -9.72 20.33
N SER A 208 -10.37 -8.95 21.40
CA SER A 208 -9.26 -9.20 22.33
C SER A 208 -9.41 -10.48 23.15
N SER A 209 -10.66 -10.94 23.38
CA SER A 209 -10.92 -12.17 24.13
C SER A 209 -10.77 -13.44 23.32
N VAL A 210 -11.04 -13.39 22.01
CA VAL A 210 -11.06 -14.57 21.13
C VAL A 210 -9.88 -14.63 20.16
N ALA A 211 -9.08 -13.56 20.06
CA ALA A 211 -7.92 -13.57 19.18
C ALA A 211 -6.93 -14.66 19.59
N GLY A 212 -6.64 -15.57 18.65
CA GLY A 212 -5.62 -16.60 18.80
C GLY A 212 -6.13 -17.90 19.41
N SER A 213 -7.45 -18.07 19.48
CA SER A 213 -8.14 -19.33 19.79
C SER A 213 -8.22 -20.27 18.60
#